data_AF-A0A812I9F2-F1
#
_entry.id   AF-A0A812I9F2-F1
#
_cell.length_a   1.000
_cell.length_b   1.000
_cell.length_c   1.000
_cell.angle_alpha   90.00
_cell.angle_beta   90.00
_cell.angle_gamma   90.00
#
_symmetry.space_group_name_H-M   'P 1'
#
loop_
_entity.id
_entity.type
_entity.pdbx_description
1 polymer ?
#
loop_
_entity_poly.entity_id
_entity_poly.type
_entity_poly.pdbx_seq_one_letter_code
_entity_poly.pdbx_strand_id
1 'polypeptide(L)'
;MLSFYHSGHIIGLIYCNGSVTVAFPARCAAQDIQGAKQAMRKAIDIAQPGDKIVALNIPKLVPEMMLSSMNDPGDATEETFAALANLPSRAGTNMQAQVKEAAEEEMKKLGKEISVDYKVTQPSGDVKSGILAACKIVLQQAEGASMLFLGPGVGGNGRELEPWADVYKANAPRVLHTCPPPGSRQLQTAVQERLVVVVRKQGVDMGEELQKADEHRILELFNDLGASLCFHKPGDVRGFLLQELQLREREGASAGNFEDAEIKAVFNLADLMQMGVISEVQARKALLSLANSQKQKEDVEAIELPPEIAAASALSSKPKLLDKTRTNRSN
;
A
#
# COMPACT_ATOMS: atom_id res chain seq x y z
N MET A 1 -2.63 -17.46 -45.22
CA MET A 1 -1.39 -16.67 -45.31
C MET A 1 -1.71 -15.27 -44.77
N LEU A 2 -1.50 -15.07 -43.46
CA LEU A 2 -1.39 -13.79 -42.73
C LEU A 2 -1.33 -14.15 -41.23
N SER A 3 -0.16 -14.64 -40.81
CA SER A 3 0.17 -14.80 -39.40
C SER A 3 0.84 -13.52 -38.95
N PHE A 4 0.10 -12.64 -38.27
CA PHE A 4 0.69 -11.53 -37.54
C PHE A 4 1.31 -12.10 -36.25
N TYR A 5 2.61 -12.41 -36.29
CA TYR A 5 3.40 -12.62 -35.09
C TYR A 5 3.81 -11.24 -34.54
N HIS A 6 3.20 -10.82 -33.43
CA HIS A 6 3.73 -9.72 -32.61
C HIS A 6 4.79 -10.31 -31.67
N SER A 7 5.99 -9.75 -31.70
CA SER A 7 7.07 -10.00 -30.74
C SER A 7 6.58 -9.71 -29.32
N GLY A 8 6.47 -10.74 -28.48
CA GLY A 8 5.94 -10.62 -27.13
C GLY A 8 7.08 -10.56 -26.12
N HIS A 9 7.30 -9.42 -25.46
CA HIS A 9 8.26 -9.38 -24.36
C HIS A 9 7.70 -10.09 -23.12
N ILE A 10 8.37 -11.16 -22.69
CA ILE A 10 7.99 -11.97 -21.53
C ILE A 10 8.90 -11.61 -20.36
N ILE A 11 8.40 -10.80 -19.41
CA ILE A 11 9.21 -10.43 -18.25
C ILE A 11 9.07 -11.45 -17.11
N GLY A 12 10.04 -12.35 -17.03
CA GLY A 12 10.18 -13.32 -15.94
C GLY A 12 10.61 -12.67 -14.63
N LEU A 13 9.65 -12.11 -13.91
CA LEU A 13 9.89 -11.43 -12.63
C LEU A 13 9.90 -12.42 -11.46
N ILE A 14 11.08 -12.87 -11.12
CA ILE A 14 11.28 -13.91 -10.12
C ILE A 14 11.10 -13.38 -8.70
N TYR A 15 10.06 -13.84 -8.01
CA TYR A 15 9.80 -13.56 -6.60
C TYR A 15 9.74 -14.84 -5.78
N CYS A 16 10.19 -14.75 -4.52
CA CYS A 16 10.05 -15.78 -3.50
C CYS A 16 9.68 -15.16 -2.15
N ASN A 17 8.89 -15.89 -1.37
CA ASN A 17 7.92 -15.33 -0.44
C ASN A 17 7.95 -16.05 0.91
N GLY A 18 8.16 -15.30 2.00
CA GLY A 18 8.17 -15.84 3.37
C GLY A 18 8.98 -15.05 4.41
N SER A 19 9.56 -13.91 4.05
CA SER A 19 10.01 -12.81 4.89
C SER A 19 10.48 -11.77 3.90
N VAL A 20 9.82 -10.63 3.82
CA VAL A 20 10.47 -9.49 3.20
C VAL A 20 11.60 -9.23 4.21
N THR A 21 12.86 -9.54 3.89
CA THR A 21 14.14 -8.92 4.33
C THR A 21 15.26 -9.34 3.38
N VAL A 22 16.01 -8.38 2.82
CA VAL A 22 17.40 -8.50 2.36
C VAL A 22 18.18 -7.32 2.99
N ALA A 23 18.11 -7.11 4.30
CA ALA A 23 19.05 -7.85 5.14
C ALA A 23 19.01 -9.34 4.91
N PHE A 24 20.13 -9.84 4.44
CA PHE A 24 20.55 -11.08 5.04
C PHE A 24 21.24 -10.71 6.35
N PRO A 25 20.77 -11.18 7.50
CA PRO A 25 21.65 -12.02 8.28
C PRO A 25 21.81 -13.32 7.51
N ALA A 26 22.84 -13.45 6.69
CA ALA A 26 23.37 -14.73 6.18
C ALA A 26 22.40 -15.85 5.65
N ARG A 27 21.09 -15.64 5.39
CA ARG A 27 20.15 -16.74 5.08
C ARG A 27 19.02 -16.34 4.12
N CYS A 28 19.30 -16.34 2.82
CA CYS A 28 18.28 -16.65 1.82
C CYS A 28 17.88 -18.11 2.06
N ALA A 29 16.61 -18.40 2.34
CA ALA A 29 16.22 -19.79 2.48
C ALA A 29 16.45 -20.48 1.13
N ALA A 30 17.13 -21.63 1.14
CA ALA A 30 17.44 -22.35 -0.09
C ALA A 30 16.19 -22.64 -0.96
N GLN A 31 15.01 -22.69 -0.34
CA GLN A 31 13.71 -22.86 -0.99
C GLN A 31 13.31 -21.67 -1.86
N ASP A 32 13.64 -20.44 -1.46
CA ASP A 32 13.36 -19.25 -2.26
C ASP A 32 14.20 -19.26 -3.55
N ILE A 33 15.46 -19.70 -3.47
CA ILE A 33 16.27 -19.87 -4.68
C ILE A 33 15.67 -20.96 -5.59
N GLN A 34 15.10 -22.03 -5.03
CA GLN A 34 14.43 -23.07 -5.82
C GLN A 34 13.16 -22.59 -6.50
N GLY A 35 12.31 -21.83 -5.80
CA GLY A 35 11.12 -21.22 -6.39
C GLY A 35 11.48 -20.26 -7.51
N ALA A 36 12.54 -19.47 -7.31
CA ALA A 36 13.12 -18.58 -8.29
C ALA A 36 13.60 -19.30 -9.56
N LYS A 37 14.38 -20.37 -9.38
CA LYS A 37 14.81 -21.24 -10.48
C LYS A 37 13.61 -21.78 -11.25
N GLN A 38 12.58 -22.30 -10.58
CA GLN A 38 11.38 -22.85 -11.24
C GLN A 38 10.61 -21.82 -12.07
N ALA A 39 10.41 -20.62 -11.53
CA ALA A 39 9.77 -19.54 -12.27
C ALA A 39 10.56 -19.20 -13.54
N MET A 40 11.89 -19.16 -13.46
CA MET A 40 12.76 -18.96 -14.62
C MET A 40 12.59 -20.07 -15.66
N ARG A 41 12.63 -21.35 -15.24
CA ARG A 41 12.45 -22.49 -16.15
C ARG A 41 11.13 -22.41 -16.91
N LYS A 42 10.04 -22.07 -16.22
CA LYS A 42 8.71 -21.92 -16.83
C LYS A 42 8.63 -20.72 -17.77
N ALA A 43 9.28 -19.60 -17.43
CA ALA A 43 9.35 -18.45 -18.32
C ALA A 43 10.07 -18.82 -19.65
N ILE A 44 11.18 -19.54 -19.58
CA ILE A 44 11.96 -20.01 -20.76
C ILE A 44 11.17 -21.04 -21.58
N ASP A 45 10.43 -21.95 -20.92
CA ASP A 45 9.59 -22.94 -21.58
C ASP A 45 8.52 -22.29 -22.45
N ILE A 46 7.87 -21.23 -21.94
CA ILE A 46 6.81 -20.50 -22.63
C ILE A 46 7.35 -19.49 -23.65
N ALA A 47 8.55 -18.95 -23.43
CA ALA A 47 9.16 -17.96 -24.32
C ALA A 47 9.43 -18.49 -25.74
N GLN A 48 9.17 -17.64 -26.72
CA GLN A 48 9.45 -17.85 -28.14
C GLN A 48 10.80 -17.21 -28.54
N PRO A 49 11.42 -17.67 -29.64
CA PRO A 49 12.61 -17.03 -30.17
C PRO A 49 12.34 -15.55 -30.48
N GLY A 50 13.15 -14.65 -29.93
CA GLY A 50 12.98 -13.20 -30.04
C GLY A 50 12.32 -12.53 -28.83
N ASP A 51 11.76 -13.31 -27.90
CA ASP A 51 11.26 -12.76 -26.64
C ASP A 51 12.42 -12.34 -25.74
N LYS A 52 12.19 -11.30 -24.92
CA LYS A 52 13.14 -10.83 -23.91
C LYS A 52 12.62 -11.11 -22.50
N ILE A 53 13.45 -11.77 -21.68
CA ILE A 53 13.20 -12.03 -20.27
C ILE A 53 13.97 -11.02 -19.41
N VAL A 54 13.29 -10.38 -18.46
CA VAL A 54 13.94 -9.50 -17.47
C VAL A 54 13.78 -10.10 -16.08
N ALA A 55 14.89 -10.61 -15.54
CA ALA A 55 14.98 -11.13 -14.18
C ALA A 55 15.25 -9.98 -13.21
N LEU A 56 14.31 -9.74 -12.30
CA LEU A 56 14.41 -8.66 -11.31
C LEU A 56 14.80 -9.19 -9.94
N ASN A 57 15.72 -8.51 -9.26
CA ASN A 57 15.99 -8.68 -7.84
C ASN A 57 15.64 -7.40 -7.08
N ILE A 58 14.77 -7.51 -6.06
CA ILE A 58 14.42 -6.41 -5.15
C ILE A 58 14.96 -6.78 -3.76
N PRO A 59 16.09 -6.19 -3.34
CA PRO A 59 16.52 -6.34 -1.96
C PRO A 59 15.44 -5.72 -1.05
N LYS A 60 15.12 -6.30 0.10
CA LYS A 60 14.43 -5.48 1.11
C LYS A 60 15.44 -4.60 1.81
N LEU A 61 15.02 -3.43 2.26
CA LEU A 61 15.69 -2.80 3.39
C LEU A 61 15.80 -3.74 4.59
N VAL A 62 17.02 -3.88 5.10
CA VAL A 62 17.26 -4.43 6.42
C VAL A 62 16.50 -3.58 7.43
N PRO A 63 15.60 -4.15 8.26
CA PRO A 63 15.06 -3.40 9.37
C PRO A 63 16.22 -2.91 10.22
N GLU A 64 16.23 -1.62 10.55
CA GLU A 64 17.14 -0.96 11.49
C GLU A 64 17.24 -1.73 12.82
N MET A 65 16.29 -2.62 13.10
CA MET A 65 16.32 -3.56 14.23
C MET A 65 17.57 -4.45 14.31
N MET A 66 18.29 -4.75 13.22
CA MET A 66 19.57 -5.46 13.35
C MET A 66 20.64 -4.56 14.00
N LEU A 67 20.53 -3.24 13.80
CA LEU A 67 21.40 -2.24 14.41
C LEU A 67 20.97 -1.92 15.85
N SER A 68 19.68 -2.05 16.19
CA SER A 68 19.22 -1.81 17.57
C SER A 68 19.69 -2.85 18.59
N SER A 69 20.23 -3.98 18.14
CA SER A 69 20.86 -5.00 18.99
C SER A 69 22.37 -4.79 19.21
N MET A 70 22.98 -3.77 18.60
CA MET A 70 24.31 -3.30 18.99
C MET A 70 24.14 -2.36 20.19
N ASN A 71 24.38 -2.88 21.40
CA ASN A 71 24.21 -2.14 22.65
C ASN A 71 25.15 -0.93 22.81
N ASP A 72 26.13 -0.76 21.94
CA ASP A 72 27.02 0.40 21.96
C ASP A 72 27.20 0.97 20.53
N PRO A 73 26.51 2.06 20.17
CA PRO A 73 26.70 2.71 18.88
C PRO A 73 28.08 3.39 18.74
N GLY A 74 28.88 3.50 19.83
CA GLY A 74 30.21 4.09 19.80
C GLY A 74 31.29 3.22 19.15
N ASP A 75 31.11 1.91 19.12
CA ASP A 75 32.13 0.95 18.62
C ASP A 75 31.97 0.61 17.12
N ALA A 76 30.91 1.10 16.47
CA ALA A 76 30.68 0.84 15.06
C ALA A 76 31.53 1.80 14.18
N THR A 77 32.67 1.32 13.69
CA THR A 77 33.49 2.07 12.74
C THR A 77 32.74 2.32 11.42
N GLU A 78 33.05 3.44 10.76
CA GLU A 78 32.47 3.81 9.45
C GLU A 78 32.68 2.72 8.38
N GLU A 79 33.78 1.97 8.46
CA GLU A 79 34.04 0.81 7.61
C GLU A 79 33.04 -0.34 7.84
N THR A 80 32.58 -0.53 9.07
CA THR A 80 31.56 -1.54 9.40
C THR A 80 30.22 -1.17 8.77
N PHE A 81 29.84 0.12 8.81
CA PHE A 81 28.65 0.61 8.13
C PHE A 81 28.77 0.49 6.60
N ALA A 82 29.92 0.83 6.03
CA ALA A 82 30.17 0.65 4.60
C ALA A 82 30.13 -0.83 4.17
N ALA A 83 30.63 -1.74 5.00
CA ALA A 83 30.53 -3.18 4.75
C ALA A 83 29.07 -3.68 4.82
N LEU A 84 28.29 -3.23 5.82
CA LEU A 84 26.87 -3.56 5.94
C LEU A 84 26.04 -3.00 4.78
N ALA A 85 26.34 -1.80 4.29
CA ALA A 85 25.69 -1.21 3.12
C ALA A 85 25.95 -1.99 1.83
N ASN A 86 27.09 -2.70 1.74
CA ASN A 86 27.46 -3.53 0.59
C ASN A 86 27.05 -5.01 0.72
N LEU A 87 26.50 -5.46 1.85
CA LEU A 87 26.01 -6.84 1.99
C LEU A 87 24.82 -7.18 1.07
N PRO A 88 23.81 -6.30 0.90
CA PRO A 88 22.69 -6.59 0.01
C PRO A 88 23.14 -6.82 -1.45
N SER A 89 24.17 -6.11 -1.91
CA SER A 89 24.69 -6.26 -3.28
C SER A 89 25.39 -7.61 -3.46
N ARG A 90 26.27 -8.03 -2.53
CA ARG A 90 26.97 -9.32 -2.58
C ARG A 90 26.05 -10.54 -2.48
N ALA A 91 25.02 -10.46 -1.64
CA ALA A 91 24.10 -11.58 -1.53
C ALA A 91 23.16 -11.66 -2.75
N GLY A 92 22.81 -10.51 -3.33
CA GLY A 92 22.08 -10.44 -4.60
C GLY A 92 22.84 -11.09 -5.75
N THR A 93 24.16 -10.90 -5.87
CA THR A 93 24.96 -11.46 -6.97
C THR A 93 25.01 -12.98 -6.94
N ASN A 94 25.13 -13.61 -5.77
CA ASN A 94 25.14 -15.07 -5.66
C ASN A 94 23.80 -15.69 -6.09
N MET A 95 22.69 -15.07 -5.70
CA MET A 95 21.36 -15.53 -6.12
C MET A 95 21.18 -15.36 -7.63
N GLN A 96 21.59 -14.22 -8.18
CA GLN A 96 21.55 -13.97 -9.62
C GLN A 96 22.40 -14.98 -10.39
N ALA A 97 23.59 -15.32 -9.90
CA ALA A 97 24.44 -16.34 -10.52
C ALA A 97 23.76 -17.70 -10.57
N GLN A 98 23.12 -18.13 -9.47
CA GLN A 98 22.41 -19.41 -9.43
C GLN A 98 21.16 -19.44 -10.32
N VAL A 99 20.42 -18.33 -10.40
CA VAL A 99 19.27 -18.22 -11.30
C VAL A 99 19.74 -18.19 -12.76
N LYS A 100 20.87 -17.53 -13.03
CA LYS A 100 21.49 -17.47 -14.35
C LYS A 100 21.97 -18.83 -14.83
N GLU A 101 22.64 -19.58 -13.98
CA GLU A 101 23.03 -20.97 -14.26
C GLU A 101 21.81 -21.84 -14.61
N ALA A 102 20.73 -21.75 -13.82
CA ALA A 102 19.51 -22.49 -14.09
C ALA A 102 18.81 -22.06 -15.41
N ALA A 103 18.93 -20.78 -15.78
CA ALA A 103 18.43 -20.28 -17.06
C ALA A 103 19.23 -20.85 -18.23
N GLU A 104 20.57 -20.82 -18.13
CA GLU A 104 21.48 -21.36 -19.16
C GLU A 104 21.31 -22.87 -19.35
N GLU A 105 21.14 -23.63 -18.25
CA GLU A 105 20.84 -25.06 -18.31
C GLU A 105 19.55 -25.36 -19.08
N GLU A 106 18.45 -24.64 -18.80
CA GLU A 106 17.18 -24.86 -19.50
C GLU A 106 17.21 -24.33 -20.95
N MET A 107 17.87 -23.21 -21.23
CA MET A 107 18.07 -22.73 -22.60
C MET A 107 18.84 -23.75 -23.44
N LYS A 108 19.91 -24.34 -22.87
CA LYS A 108 20.69 -25.40 -23.52
C LYS A 108 19.87 -26.67 -23.73
N LYS A 109 19.04 -27.05 -22.76
CA LYS A 109 18.19 -28.24 -22.84
C LYS A 109 17.07 -28.11 -23.87
N LEU A 110 16.48 -26.92 -24.01
CA LEU A 110 15.41 -26.65 -24.98
C LEU A 110 15.94 -26.21 -26.36
N GLY A 111 17.24 -25.91 -26.48
CA GLY A 111 17.85 -25.41 -27.71
C GLY A 111 17.32 -24.04 -28.13
N LYS A 112 16.90 -23.21 -27.17
CA LYS A 112 16.39 -21.85 -27.42
C LYS A 112 17.43 -20.82 -27.02
N GLU A 113 17.60 -19.81 -27.87
CA GLU A 113 18.42 -18.63 -27.56
C GLU A 113 17.47 -17.47 -27.24
N ILE A 114 17.39 -17.10 -25.96
CA ILE A 114 16.48 -16.05 -25.44
C ILE A 114 17.33 -15.00 -24.74
N SER A 115 17.02 -13.71 -24.96
CA SER A 115 17.72 -12.62 -24.28
C SER A 115 17.24 -12.51 -22.83
N VAL A 116 18.11 -12.80 -21.86
CA VAL A 116 17.81 -12.67 -20.43
C VAL A 116 18.62 -11.52 -19.82
N ASP A 117 17.91 -10.50 -19.33
CA ASP A 117 18.47 -9.30 -18.70
C ASP A 117 18.28 -9.38 -17.18
N TYR A 118 19.35 -9.16 -16.40
CA TYR A 118 19.32 -9.28 -14.94
C TYR A 118 19.44 -7.89 -14.32
N LYS A 119 18.38 -7.43 -13.65
CA LYS A 119 18.32 -6.10 -13.04
C LYS A 119 18.19 -6.20 -11.52
N VAL A 120 19.04 -5.47 -10.80
CA VAL A 120 18.87 -5.22 -9.37
C VAL A 120 18.17 -3.86 -9.22
N THR A 121 17.12 -3.81 -8.42
CA THR A 121 16.38 -2.57 -8.13
C THR A 121 16.77 -2.00 -6.78
N GLN A 122 16.33 -0.76 -6.53
CA GLN A 122 16.52 -0.12 -5.25
C GLN A 122 15.82 -0.94 -4.14
N PRO A 123 16.43 -1.03 -2.95
CA PRO A 123 15.80 -1.71 -1.84
C PRO A 123 14.43 -1.11 -1.51
N SER A 124 13.43 -1.96 -1.20
CA SER A 124 12.10 -1.51 -0.77
C SER A 124 11.74 -2.09 0.58
N GLY A 125 11.08 -1.31 1.45
CA GLY A 125 10.55 -1.81 2.72
C GLY A 125 9.39 -2.78 2.53
N ASP A 126 8.63 -2.59 1.45
CA ASP A 126 7.57 -3.47 0.98
C ASP A 126 7.93 -4.00 -0.42
N VAL A 127 8.16 -5.30 -0.52
CA VAL A 127 8.54 -5.91 -1.79
C VAL A 127 7.40 -5.84 -2.80
N LYS A 128 6.14 -5.74 -2.37
CA LYS A 128 5.00 -5.70 -3.29
C LYS A 128 4.94 -4.38 -4.06
N SER A 129 5.00 -3.27 -3.35
CA SER A 129 5.19 -1.95 -3.98
C SER A 129 6.50 -1.89 -4.78
N GLY A 130 7.57 -2.54 -4.32
CA GLY A 130 8.82 -2.69 -5.07
C GLY A 130 8.64 -3.38 -6.42
N ILE A 131 7.90 -4.51 -6.47
CA ILE A 131 7.61 -5.23 -7.72
C ILE A 131 6.76 -4.35 -8.64
N LEU A 132 5.71 -3.70 -8.11
CA LEU A 132 4.85 -2.82 -8.92
C LEU A 132 5.62 -1.61 -9.48
N ALA A 133 6.47 -0.97 -8.66
CA ALA A 133 7.32 0.14 -9.09
C ALA A 133 8.33 -0.31 -10.16
N ALA A 134 8.96 -1.46 -9.95
CA ALA A 134 9.88 -2.02 -10.93
C ALA A 134 9.18 -2.46 -12.22
N CYS A 135 7.98 -3.04 -12.14
CA CYS A 135 7.15 -3.28 -13.32
C CYS A 135 6.89 -1.98 -14.06
N LYS A 136 6.53 -0.88 -13.38
CA LYS A 136 6.34 0.43 -14.03
C LYS A 136 7.60 0.94 -14.72
N ILE A 137 8.76 0.86 -14.06
CA ILE A 137 10.05 1.29 -14.64
C ILE A 137 10.39 0.44 -15.87
N VAL A 138 10.22 -0.88 -15.77
CA VAL A 138 10.51 -1.78 -16.88
C VAL A 138 9.50 -1.60 -18.01
N LEU A 139 8.23 -1.36 -17.71
CA LEU A 139 7.19 -0.99 -18.68
C LEU A 139 7.52 0.31 -19.42
N GLN A 140 8.10 1.29 -18.72
CA GLN A 140 8.53 2.57 -19.31
C GLN A 140 9.78 2.44 -20.16
N GLN A 141 10.71 1.55 -19.80
CA GLN A 141 11.99 1.35 -20.50
C GLN A 141 11.91 0.33 -21.64
N ALA A 142 10.99 -0.63 -21.58
CA ALA A 142 10.88 -1.74 -22.51
C ALA A 142 9.41 -2.02 -22.81
N GLU A 143 8.95 -1.60 -23.99
CA GLU A 143 7.82 -2.06 -24.83
C GLU A 143 6.57 -2.75 -24.22
N GLY A 144 6.32 -2.68 -22.90
CA GLY A 144 5.26 -3.43 -22.24
C GLY A 144 5.67 -4.86 -21.83
N ALA A 145 5.90 -5.11 -20.53
CA ALA A 145 5.84 -6.46 -19.98
C ALA A 145 4.44 -7.06 -20.23
N SER A 146 4.35 -8.28 -20.73
CA SER A 146 3.06 -8.94 -21.00
C SER A 146 2.68 -10.00 -19.96
N MET A 147 3.66 -10.58 -19.27
CA MET A 147 3.48 -11.69 -18.32
C MET A 147 4.35 -11.51 -17.08
N LEU A 148 3.91 -12.10 -15.96
CA LEU A 148 4.61 -12.09 -14.67
C LEU A 148 4.68 -13.52 -14.10
N PHE A 149 5.90 -13.97 -13.77
CA PHE A 149 6.18 -15.32 -13.29
C PHE A 149 6.72 -15.33 -11.86
N LEU A 150 5.89 -15.66 -10.88
CA LEU A 150 6.30 -15.74 -9.47
C LEU A 150 6.58 -17.19 -9.07
N GLY A 151 7.69 -17.40 -8.37
CA GLY A 151 8.08 -18.70 -7.83
C GLY A 151 7.39 -18.99 -6.50
N PRO A 152 7.14 -20.27 -6.16
CA PRO A 152 6.67 -20.63 -4.83
C PRO A 152 7.76 -20.36 -3.79
N GLY A 153 7.43 -19.55 -2.78
CA GLY A 153 8.31 -19.28 -1.64
C GLY A 153 8.14 -20.26 -0.47
N VAL A 154 9.00 -20.11 0.53
CA VAL A 154 8.90 -20.82 1.83
C VAL A 154 7.51 -20.60 2.44
N GLY A 155 6.81 -21.70 2.74
CA GLY A 155 5.48 -21.65 3.37
C GLY A 155 4.29 -21.56 2.41
N GLY A 156 4.49 -21.72 1.10
CA GLY A 156 3.37 -21.79 0.16
C GLY A 156 2.69 -20.44 -0.11
N ASN A 157 3.30 -19.33 0.33
CA ASN A 157 2.82 -17.96 0.07
C ASN A 157 2.78 -17.57 -1.42
N GLY A 158 3.19 -18.46 -2.33
CA GLY A 158 2.97 -18.34 -3.78
C GLY A 158 1.76 -19.12 -4.31
N ARG A 159 1.08 -19.92 -3.48
CA ARG A 159 -0.09 -20.73 -3.85
C ARG A 159 -1.41 -19.98 -3.61
N GLU A 160 -1.51 -19.21 -2.54
CA GLU A 160 -2.68 -18.38 -2.22
C GLU A 160 -2.42 -16.92 -2.60
N LEU A 161 -2.63 -16.60 -3.87
CA LEU A 161 -2.65 -15.22 -4.37
C LEU A 161 -4.07 -14.62 -4.32
N GLU A 162 -4.98 -15.19 -3.55
CA GLU A 162 -6.42 -15.02 -3.75
C GLU A 162 -7.02 -13.64 -3.42
N PRO A 163 -6.38 -12.75 -2.63
CA PRO A 163 -6.77 -11.33 -2.63
C PRO A 163 -5.94 -10.43 -3.57
N TRP A 164 -4.72 -10.84 -3.96
CA TRP A 164 -3.70 -9.96 -4.56
C TRP A 164 -3.65 -10.06 -6.08
N ALA A 165 -4.03 -11.22 -6.63
CA ALA A 165 -4.16 -11.41 -8.06
C ALA A 165 -5.11 -10.37 -8.66
N ASP A 166 -6.13 -9.94 -7.93
CA ASP A 166 -7.12 -8.97 -8.42
C ASP A 166 -6.57 -7.53 -8.46
N VAL A 167 -5.74 -7.13 -7.48
CA VAL A 167 -5.02 -5.84 -7.52
C VAL A 167 -4.01 -5.81 -8.66
N TYR A 168 -3.34 -6.93 -8.94
CA TYR A 168 -2.47 -7.09 -10.11
C TYR A 168 -3.24 -7.12 -11.43
N LYS A 169 -4.37 -7.82 -11.51
CA LYS A 169 -5.24 -7.81 -12.70
C LYS A 169 -5.74 -6.40 -13.02
N ALA A 170 -5.99 -5.58 -12.00
CA ALA A 170 -6.42 -4.19 -12.18
C ALA A 170 -5.30 -3.27 -12.68
N ASN A 171 -4.03 -3.52 -12.31
CA ASN A 171 -2.94 -2.56 -12.49
C ASN A 171 -1.72 -3.05 -13.31
N ALA A 172 -1.65 -4.33 -13.66
CA ALA A 172 -0.46 -4.99 -14.21
C ALA A 172 -0.82 -5.92 -15.40
N PRO A 173 0.15 -6.43 -16.18
CA PRO A 173 -0.13 -7.14 -17.42
C PRO A 173 -0.71 -8.56 -17.24
N ARG A 174 -1.29 -9.05 -18.35
CA ARG A 174 -2.52 -9.85 -18.47
C ARG A 174 -2.54 -11.27 -17.88
N VAL A 175 -1.42 -11.84 -17.41
CA VAL A 175 -1.40 -13.23 -16.90
C VAL A 175 -0.39 -13.40 -15.78
N LEU A 176 -0.88 -13.80 -14.60
CA LEU A 176 -0.07 -14.25 -13.48
C LEU A 176 0.01 -15.78 -13.53
N HIS A 177 1.20 -16.33 -13.77
CA HIS A 177 1.42 -17.77 -13.68
C HIS A 177 2.20 -18.10 -12.42
N THR A 178 1.57 -18.85 -11.52
CA THR A 178 2.25 -19.48 -10.39
C THR A 178 2.81 -20.83 -10.83
N CYS A 179 3.98 -21.20 -10.30
CA CYS A 179 4.55 -22.53 -10.47
C CYS A 179 4.17 -23.40 -9.25
N PRO A 180 3.53 -24.56 -9.44
CA PRO A 180 3.31 -25.47 -8.33
C PRO A 180 4.64 -26.06 -7.85
N PRO A 181 4.82 -26.28 -6.53
CA PRO A 181 6.02 -26.90 -5.98
C PRO A 181 6.29 -28.31 -6.53
N PRO A 182 7.56 -28.69 -6.71
CA PRO A 182 7.94 -30.02 -7.17
C PRO A 182 7.46 -31.06 -6.15
N GLY A 183 6.75 -32.08 -6.64
CA GLY A 183 6.18 -33.15 -5.80
C GLY A 183 4.71 -32.98 -5.43
N SER A 184 4.07 -31.87 -5.78
CA SER A 184 2.60 -31.77 -5.70
C SER A 184 1.93 -32.56 -6.84
N ARG A 185 1.59 -33.83 -6.60
CA ARG A 185 0.71 -34.62 -7.48
C ARG A 185 -0.71 -34.08 -7.37
N GLN A 186 -1.03 -33.00 -8.08
CA GLN A 186 -2.40 -32.70 -8.44
C GLN A 186 -2.67 -33.29 -9.82
N LEU A 187 -3.77 -34.03 -9.91
CA LEU A 187 -4.33 -34.58 -11.15
C LEU A 187 -4.49 -33.45 -12.17
N GLN A 188 -3.61 -33.40 -13.16
CA GLN A 188 -3.85 -32.65 -14.39
C GLN A 188 -4.89 -33.41 -15.21
N THR A 189 -6.17 -33.28 -14.87
CA THR A 189 -7.22 -33.46 -15.88
C THR A 189 -7.16 -32.26 -16.81
N ALA A 190 -6.78 -32.55 -18.05
CA ALA A 190 -6.74 -31.62 -19.16
C ALA A 190 -8.12 -30.96 -19.35
N VAL A 191 -8.21 -29.68 -19.00
CA VAL A 191 -9.13 -28.73 -19.64
C VAL A 191 -8.28 -27.54 -20.03
N GLN A 192 -7.64 -27.69 -21.19
CA GLN A 192 -6.93 -26.61 -21.87
C GLN A 192 -7.97 -25.76 -22.61
N GLU A 193 -8.85 -25.09 -21.87
CA GLU A 193 -9.72 -24.08 -22.46
C GLU A 193 -8.94 -22.79 -22.65
N ARG A 194 -8.57 -22.54 -23.90
CA ARG A 194 -8.06 -21.25 -24.40
C ARG A 194 -9.17 -20.20 -24.30
N LEU A 195 -9.35 -19.60 -23.13
CA LEU A 195 -10.13 -18.37 -22.99
C LEU A 195 -9.21 -17.17 -23.29
N VAL A 196 -9.16 -16.77 -24.56
CA VAL A 196 -8.56 -15.49 -24.96
C VAL A 196 -9.62 -14.40 -24.74
N VAL A 197 -9.63 -13.79 -23.55
CA VAL A 197 -10.47 -12.61 -23.30
C VAL A 197 -9.71 -11.36 -23.75
N VAL A 198 -10.11 -10.81 -24.89
CA VAL A 198 -9.68 -9.48 -25.34
C VAL A 198 -10.52 -8.45 -24.59
N VAL A 199 -9.96 -7.89 -23.51
CA VAL A 199 -10.53 -6.70 -22.85
C VAL A 199 -9.75 -5.45 -23.29
N ARG A 200 -10.47 -4.50 -23.87
CA ARG A 200 -9.97 -3.14 -24.17
C ARG A 200 -9.77 -2.40 -22.85
N LYS A 201 -8.59 -1.81 -22.65
CA LYS A 201 -8.28 -0.97 -21.49
C LYS A 201 -8.98 0.38 -21.65
N GLN A 202 -10.00 0.67 -20.85
CA GLN A 202 -10.29 2.05 -20.46
C GLN A 202 -9.35 2.37 -19.30
N GLY A 203 -8.26 3.09 -19.60
CA GLY A 203 -7.46 3.71 -18.56
C GLY A 203 -8.26 4.87 -18.00
N VAL A 204 -8.82 4.70 -16.80
CA VAL A 204 -9.30 5.84 -16.02
C VAL A 204 -8.06 6.43 -15.35
N ASP A 205 -7.84 7.72 -15.58
CA ASP A 205 -6.73 8.47 -15.02
C ASP A 205 -6.98 8.64 -13.51
N MET A 206 -6.34 7.81 -12.69
CA MET A 206 -6.52 7.75 -11.22
C MET A 206 -6.26 9.10 -10.53
N GLY A 207 -5.57 10.03 -11.18
CA GLY A 207 -5.32 11.37 -10.64
C GLY A 207 -6.59 12.20 -10.48
N GLU A 208 -7.52 12.11 -11.43
CA GLU A 208 -8.75 12.91 -11.40
C GLU A 208 -9.76 12.36 -10.38
N GLU A 209 -9.81 11.04 -10.19
CA GLU A 209 -10.68 10.41 -9.18
C GLU A 209 -10.19 10.67 -7.76
N LEU A 210 -8.88 10.64 -7.52
CA LEU A 210 -8.33 10.99 -6.21
C LEU A 210 -8.60 12.45 -5.85
N GLN A 211 -8.48 13.35 -6.83
CA GLN A 211 -8.74 14.77 -6.63
C GLN A 211 -10.21 15.03 -6.31
N LYS A 212 -11.14 14.37 -7.02
CA LYS A 212 -12.57 14.42 -6.69
C LYS A 212 -12.89 13.82 -5.32
N ALA A 213 -12.20 12.76 -4.90
CA ALA A 213 -12.38 12.18 -3.57
C ALA A 213 -11.94 13.12 -2.45
N ASP A 214 -10.91 13.93 -2.69
CA ASP A 214 -10.42 14.95 -1.77
C ASP A 214 -11.37 16.15 -1.68
N GLU A 215 -11.89 16.60 -2.83
CA GLU A 215 -12.92 17.66 -2.89
C GLU A 215 -14.20 17.28 -2.13
N HIS A 216 -14.57 16.01 -2.14
CA HIS A 216 -15.72 15.48 -1.41
C HIS A 216 -15.41 15.05 0.03
N ARG A 217 -14.18 15.27 0.53
CA ARG A 217 -13.73 14.89 1.88
C ARG A 217 -14.00 13.43 2.23
N ILE A 218 -13.98 12.54 1.23
CA ILE A 218 -14.30 11.12 1.43
C ILE A 218 -13.28 10.49 2.37
N LEU A 219 -11.99 10.85 2.24
CA LEU A 219 -10.92 10.34 3.10
C LEU A 219 -11.11 10.72 4.57
N GLU A 220 -11.57 11.94 4.85
CA GLU A 220 -11.85 12.39 6.22
C GLU A 220 -13.01 11.60 6.82
N LEU A 221 -14.09 11.39 6.05
CA LEU A 221 -15.22 10.56 6.48
C LEU A 221 -14.77 9.14 6.85
N PHE A 222 -13.91 8.52 6.03
CA PHE A 222 -13.39 7.18 6.32
C PHE A 222 -12.50 7.15 7.56
N ASN A 223 -11.65 8.16 7.76
CA ASN A 223 -10.83 8.27 8.96
C ASN A 223 -11.67 8.42 10.22
N ASP A 224 -12.72 9.26 10.19
CA ASP A 224 -13.60 9.44 11.34
C ASP A 224 -14.39 8.17 11.67
N LEU A 225 -14.94 7.50 10.64
CA LEU A 225 -15.64 6.22 10.83
C LEU A 225 -14.70 5.16 11.40
N GLY A 226 -13.44 5.15 10.94
CA GLY A 226 -12.39 4.28 11.47
C GLY A 226 -12.08 4.58 12.95
N ALA A 227 -11.97 5.86 13.32
CA ALA A 227 -11.75 6.28 14.70
C ALA A 227 -12.92 5.86 15.61
N SER A 228 -14.16 6.10 15.15
CA SER A 228 -15.38 5.75 15.89
C SER A 228 -15.50 4.24 16.10
N LEU A 229 -15.17 3.43 15.08
CA LEU A 229 -15.14 1.97 15.17
C LEU A 229 -14.09 1.47 16.16
N CYS A 230 -12.88 2.05 16.14
CA CYS A 230 -11.80 1.73 17.09
C CYS A 230 -12.14 2.07 18.54
N PHE A 231 -12.89 3.16 18.75
CA PHE A 231 -13.30 3.62 20.07
C PHE A 231 -14.43 2.75 20.64
N HIS A 232 -15.53 2.59 19.91
CA HIS A 232 -16.72 1.89 20.41
C HIS A 232 -16.63 0.36 20.32
N LYS A 233 -15.81 -0.18 19.43
CA LYS A 233 -15.62 -1.64 19.22
C LYS A 233 -16.94 -2.42 19.16
N PRO A 234 -17.87 -2.04 18.27
CA PRO A 234 -19.19 -2.66 18.20
C PRO A 234 -19.10 -4.14 17.82
N GLY A 235 -20.01 -4.96 18.33
CA GLY A 235 -20.12 -6.37 17.95
C GLY A 235 -20.59 -6.56 16.51
N ASP A 236 -21.47 -5.68 16.02
CA ASP A 236 -21.88 -5.62 14.61
C ASP A 236 -21.31 -4.35 13.95
N VAL A 237 -20.15 -4.51 13.32
CA VAL A 237 -19.42 -3.44 12.63
C VAL A 237 -20.27 -2.81 11.52
N ARG A 238 -21.01 -3.61 10.75
CA ARG A 238 -21.75 -3.12 9.60
C ARG A 238 -22.96 -2.30 10.04
N GLY A 239 -23.70 -2.80 11.04
CA GLY A 239 -24.83 -2.07 11.62
C GLY A 239 -24.42 -0.72 12.18
N PHE A 240 -23.31 -0.69 12.92
CA PHE A 240 -22.75 0.54 13.48
C PHE A 240 -22.37 1.56 12.40
N LEU A 241 -21.61 1.16 11.38
CA LEU A 241 -21.20 2.07 10.29
C LEU A 241 -22.40 2.63 9.50
N LEU A 242 -23.45 1.83 9.29
CA LEU A 242 -24.68 2.30 8.65
C LEU A 242 -25.42 3.34 9.51
N GLN A 243 -25.48 3.11 10.83
CA GLN A 243 -26.10 4.05 11.75
C GLN A 243 -25.35 5.38 11.79
N GLU A 244 -24.02 5.34 11.86
CA GLU A 244 -23.15 6.53 11.83
C GLU A 244 -23.31 7.31 10.51
N LEU A 245 -23.35 6.62 9.37
CA LEU A 245 -23.59 7.26 8.08
C LEU A 245 -24.98 7.90 8.00
N GLN A 246 -26.03 7.24 8.48
CA GLN A 246 -27.39 7.80 8.53
C GLN A 246 -27.52 8.98 9.50
N LEU A 247 -26.73 9.00 10.57
CA LEU A 247 -26.66 10.12 11.49
C LEU A 247 -26.02 11.32 10.79
N ARG A 248 -24.85 11.12 10.15
CA ARG A 248 -24.15 12.14 9.35
C ARG A 248 -24.95 12.64 8.15
N GLU A 249 -25.78 11.80 7.54
CA GLU A 249 -26.68 12.23 6.46
C GLU A 249 -27.77 13.19 6.98
N ARG A 250 -28.34 12.90 8.17
CA ARG A 250 -29.38 13.73 8.79
C ARG A 250 -28.83 15.03 9.36
N GLU A 251 -27.72 14.95 10.08
CA GLU A 251 -27.10 16.06 10.82
C GLU A 251 -26.06 16.83 9.99
N GLY A 252 -25.70 16.31 8.81
CA GLY A 252 -24.72 16.90 7.91
C GLY A 252 -23.27 16.63 8.34
N ALA A 253 -22.33 17.25 7.62
CA ALA A 253 -20.89 17.12 7.88
C ALA A 253 -20.43 17.67 9.26
N SER A 254 -21.36 18.22 10.03
CA SER A 254 -21.13 18.81 11.35
C SER A 254 -21.42 17.84 12.51
N ALA A 255 -21.94 16.64 12.22
CA ALA A 255 -22.33 15.63 13.22
C ALA A 255 -21.16 15.01 14.02
N GLY A 256 -19.92 15.41 13.75
CA GLY A 256 -18.77 14.53 13.98
C GLY A 256 -17.96 14.75 15.25
N ASN A 257 -17.74 15.97 15.74
CA ASN A 257 -16.39 16.16 16.28
C ASN A 257 -16.25 16.22 17.79
N PHE A 258 -17.29 16.57 18.54
CA PHE A 258 -17.15 16.65 19.99
C PHE A 258 -18.41 16.24 20.72
N GLU A 259 -18.30 15.25 21.59
CA GLU A 259 -19.34 14.94 22.56
C GLU A 259 -19.49 16.12 23.53
N ASP A 260 -20.68 16.29 24.12
CA ASP A 260 -20.94 17.33 25.12
C ASP A 260 -19.95 17.23 26.31
N ALA A 261 -19.47 16.02 26.60
CA ALA A 261 -18.44 15.74 27.58
C ALA A 261 -17.07 16.33 27.20
N GLU A 262 -16.67 16.26 25.94
CA GLU A 262 -15.40 16.78 25.43
C GLU A 262 -15.41 18.30 25.38
N ILE A 263 -16.53 18.89 24.90
CA ILE A 263 -16.75 20.34 24.95
C ILE A 263 -16.63 20.82 26.40
N LYS A 264 -17.31 20.14 27.33
CA LYS A 264 -17.24 20.46 28.75
C LYS A 264 -15.81 20.35 29.31
N ALA A 265 -15.05 19.32 28.91
CA ALA A 265 -13.67 19.17 29.35
C ALA A 265 -12.77 20.33 28.87
N VAL A 266 -12.90 20.74 27.61
CA VAL A 266 -12.12 21.86 27.05
C VAL A 266 -12.48 23.19 27.72
N PHE A 267 -13.77 23.45 27.96
CA PHE A 267 -14.19 24.66 28.66
C PHE A 267 -13.81 24.65 30.15
N ASN A 268 -13.81 23.50 30.82
CA ASN A 268 -13.29 23.37 32.18
C ASN A 268 -11.78 23.61 32.25
N LEU A 269 -11.02 23.22 31.22
CA LEU A 269 -9.58 23.53 31.13
C LEU A 269 -9.32 25.03 30.92
N ALA A 270 -10.23 25.74 30.28
CA ALA A 270 -10.15 27.19 30.13
C ALA A 270 -10.49 27.95 31.43
N ASP A 271 -11.39 27.38 32.26
CA ASP A 271 -11.72 27.87 33.61
C ASP A 271 -10.77 27.29 34.69
N LEU A 272 -9.49 27.64 34.61
CA LEU A 272 -8.45 27.20 35.55
C LEU A 272 -8.79 27.49 37.02
N MET A 273 -9.59 28.54 37.29
CA MET A 273 -9.95 28.96 38.64
C MET A 273 -11.28 28.38 39.13
N GLN A 274 -11.98 27.59 38.31
CA GLN A 274 -13.30 27.02 38.62
C GLN A 274 -14.32 28.08 39.08
N MET A 275 -14.22 29.30 38.54
CA MET A 275 -15.11 30.39 38.90
C MET A 275 -16.49 30.26 38.24
N GLY A 276 -16.64 29.35 37.28
CA GLY A 276 -17.87 29.15 36.51
C GLY A 276 -18.12 30.24 35.47
N VAL A 277 -17.18 31.17 35.31
CA VAL A 277 -17.23 32.28 34.35
C VAL A 277 -15.88 32.34 33.63
N ILE A 278 -15.93 32.40 32.31
CA ILE A 278 -14.76 32.54 31.45
C ILE A 278 -14.81 33.87 30.72
N SER A 279 -13.64 34.50 30.56
CA SER A 279 -13.49 35.71 29.75
C SER A 279 -13.65 35.40 28.26
N GLU A 280 -14.01 36.41 27.46
CA GLU A 280 -14.07 36.31 26.00
C GLU A 280 -12.80 35.66 25.41
N VAL A 281 -11.62 36.10 25.86
CA VAL A 281 -10.33 35.62 25.32
C VAL A 281 -10.13 34.13 25.60
N GLN A 282 -10.51 33.67 26.81
CA GLN A 282 -10.43 32.26 27.18
C GLN A 282 -11.45 31.42 26.39
N ALA A 283 -12.68 31.91 26.25
CA ALA A 283 -13.71 31.23 25.46
C ALA A 283 -13.31 31.10 23.99
N ARG A 284 -12.76 32.15 23.38
CA ARG A 284 -12.26 32.14 22.00
C ARG A 284 -11.10 31.15 21.84
N LYS A 285 -10.18 31.11 22.80
CA LYS A 285 -9.05 30.16 22.79
C LYS A 285 -9.52 28.70 22.92
N ALA A 286 -10.53 28.46 23.75
CA ALA A 286 -11.17 27.15 23.88
C ALA A 286 -11.83 26.72 22.57
N LEU A 287 -12.60 27.61 21.93
CA LEU A 287 -13.23 27.34 20.62
C LEU A 287 -12.21 27.12 19.51
N LEU A 288 -11.11 27.89 19.48
CA LEU A 288 -10.01 27.68 18.54
C LEU A 288 -9.30 26.34 18.73
N SER A 289 -9.25 25.83 19.97
CA SER A 289 -8.68 24.49 20.24
C SER A 289 -9.57 23.34 19.78
N LEU A 290 -10.88 23.58 19.64
CA LEU A 290 -11.85 22.65 19.08
C LEU A 290 -11.93 22.74 17.54
N ALA A 291 -11.37 23.78 16.93
CA ALA A 291 -11.45 23.99 15.48
C ALA A 291 -10.44 23.11 14.73
N ASN A 292 -10.94 22.07 14.05
CA ASN A 292 -10.12 21.12 13.28
C ASN A 292 -9.89 21.56 11.83
N SER A 293 -10.63 22.55 11.32
CA SER A 293 -10.46 23.06 9.96
C SER A 293 -10.20 24.57 9.91
N GLN A 294 -9.54 25.02 8.84
CA GLN A 294 -9.24 26.43 8.62
C GLN A 294 -10.52 27.30 8.58
N LYS A 295 -11.57 26.81 7.95
CA LYS A 295 -12.87 27.49 7.91
C LYS A 295 -13.49 27.65 9.30
N GLN A 296 -13.41 26.64 10.16
CA GLN A 296 -13.90 26.73 11.54
C GLN A 296 -13.11 27.76 12.35
N LYS A 297 -11.81 27.91 12.10
CA LYS A 297 -10.99 28.94 12.76
C LYS A 297 -11.45 30.34 12.36
N GLU A 298 -11.63 30.57 11.06
CA GLU A 298 -12.14 31.84 10.53
C GLU A 298 -13.54 32.16 11.07
N ASP A 299 -14.43 31.16 11.12
CA ASP A 299 -15.76 31.31 11.70
C ASP A 299 -15.67 31.67 13.19
N VAL A 300 -14.78 31.03 13.96
CA VAL A 300 -14.57 31.35 15.39
C VAL A 300 -14.00 32.75 15.60
N GLU A 301 -13.13 33.23 14.70
CA GLU A 301 -12.58 34.58 14.74
C GLU A 301 -13.64 35.64 14.44
N ALA A 302 -14.57 35.36 13.52
CA ALA A 302 -15.65 36.27 13.15
C ALA A 302 -16.78 36.39 14.19
N ILE A 303 -16.84 35.51 15.20
CA ILE A 303 -17.86 35.59 16.24
C ILE A 303 -17.56 36.75 17.20
N GLU A 304 -18.56 37.59 17.44
CA GLU A 304 -18.60 38.50 18.58
C GLU A 304 -19.13 37.75 19.81
N LEU A 305 -18.25 37.52 20.78
CA LEU A 305 -18.58 36.86 22.04
C LEU A 305 -18.81 37.93 23.12
N PRO A 306 -19.77 37.74 24.05
CA PRO A 306 -19.92 38.66 25.16
C PRO A 306 -18.70 38.61 26.10
N PRO A 307 -18.40 39.71 26.83
CA PRO A 307 -17.16 39.85 27.61
C PRO A 307 -17.02 38.79 28.72
N GLU A 308 -18.14 38.32 29.27
CA GLU A 308 -18.21 37.27 30.29
C GLU A 308 -19.24 36.23 29.87
N ILE A 309 -18.83 34.96 29.87
CA ILE A 309 -19.69 33.82 29.54
C ILE A 309 -19.72 32.89 30.75
N ALA A 310 -20.90 32.58 31.27
CA ALA A 310 -21.02 31.53 32.28
C ALA A 310 -20.71 30.18 31.63
N ALA A 311 -19.73 29.44 32.15
CA ALA A 311 -19.27 28.17 31.59
C ALA A 311 -20.42 27.14 31.43
N ALA A 312 -21.40 27.16 32.34
CA ALA A 312 -22.61 26.34 32.27
C ALA A 312 -23.57 26.77 31.13
N SER A 313 -23.65 28.07 30.83
CA SER A 313 -24.52 28.61 29.79
C SER A 313 -24.00 28.31 28.38
N ALA A 314 -22.67 28.31 28.20
CA ALA A 314 -21.99 28.01 26.95
C ALA A 314 -22.30 26.60 26.41
N LEU A 315 -22.59 25.66 27.31
CA LEU A 315 -22.98 24.28 26.98
C LEU A 315 -24.42 24.17 26.48
N SER A 316 -25.32 25.03 26.99
CA SER A 316 -26.74 25.01 26.60
C SER A 316 -26.97 25.71 25.25
N SER A 317 -26.18 26.74 24.98
CA SER A 317 -26.09 27.35 23.67
C SER A 317 -25.09 26.56 22.84
N LYS A 318 -25.39 25.30 22.48
CA LYS A 318 -24.70 24.67 21.34
C LYS A 318 -24.78 25.69 20.22
N PRO A 319 -23.67 26.35 19.88
CA PRO A 319 -23.80 27.49 19.04
C PRO A 319 -24.24 26.92 17.69
N LYS A 320 -25.37 27.39 17.14
CA LYS A 320 -25.82 27.08 15.77
C LYS A 320 -24.79 27.49 14.70
N LEU A 321 -23.58 27.83 15.12
CA LEU A 321 -22.39 28.22 14.39
C LEU A 321 -21.83 27.14 13.47
N LEU A 322 -22.10 25.86 13.72
CA LEU A 322 -21.71 24.78 12.81
C LEU A 322 -22.82 24.34 11.83
N ASP A 323 -24.01 24.94 11.90
CA ASP A 323 -25.17 24.54 11.09
C ASP A 323 -25.50 25.54 9.95
N LYS A 324 -24.87 26.72 9.93
CA LYS A 324 -25.16 27.78 8.94
C LYS A 324 -24.62 27.52 7.53
N THR A 325 -23.89 26.44 7.30
CA THR A 325 -23.38 26.07 5.96
C THR A 325 -24.46 25.60 4.98
N ARG A 326 -25.72 25.45 5.40
CA ARG A 326 -26.79 24.88 4.55
C ARG A 326 -27.57 25.88 3.70
N THR A 327 -27.45 27.19 3.91
CA THR A 327 -28.38 28.16 3.27
C THR A 327 -27.93 28.75 1.91
N ASN A 328 -26.75 28.41 1.37
CA ASN A 328 -26.23 29.05 0.13
C ASN A 328 -25.96 28.08 -1.06
N ARG A 329 -26.64 26.93 -1.15
CA ARG A 329 -26.50 26.00 -2.31
C ARG A 329 -27.83 25.64 -3.00
N SER A 330 -28.74 26.61 -3.10
CA SER A 330 -29.84 26.57 -4.05
C SER A 330 -29.76 27.79 -4.96
N ASN A 331 -28.91 27.69 -5.98
CA ASN A 331 -29.01 28.33 -7.29
C ASN A 331 -28.00 27.66 -8.23
#